data_AF-A0A510KTS1-F1
#
_entry.id   AF-A0A510KTS1-F1
#
_cell.length_a   1.000
_cell.length_b   1.000
_cell.length_c   1.000
_cell.angle_alpha   90.00
_cell.angle_beta   90.00
_cell.angle_gamma   90.00
#
_symmetry.space_group_name_H-M   'P 1'
#
loop_
_entity.id
_entity.type
_entity.pdbx_description
1 polymer ?
#
loop_
_entity_poly.entity_id
_entity_poly.type
_entity_poly.pdbx_seq_one_letter_code
_entity_poly.pdbx_strand_id
1 'polypeptide(L)'
;MKGEETATQVGTTLSAQVMNDLQKGLVHTLDTIRTVGTNKDIYEVALTGIEEFGVFDGLKLLIRIDGENQFEDVFLKLGGAEYQIYQLKNNMLDKIDKGILKDKKEYLLNFKNNSFVLSDSTLYGSQKGTALEGNRLAEILGLQFGGNIQDIGNKTKGKFYYDNVMKFYYECIEDNSLTYNDSGKFRAISNKPISDKVENLSKVQQARLYVHAEAIGAGRTTCNIVEKVGNIVTIIFDSGNALSGINDGTVIFQVPDGFKPKTFLSVNASQYNVSNGAVYIEPNGIGKWKGATVNSASIIFRLAILFNKVNKINKYFSKFCINS
;
A
#
# COMPACT_ATOMS: atom_id res chain seq x y z
N MET A 1 80.49 -20.03 33.03
CA MET A 1 79.53 -20.11 31.90
C MET A 1 78.28 -19.38 32.38
N LYS A 2 78.03 -18.14 31.94
CA LYS A 2 77.25 -17.75 30.75
C LYS A 2 75.88 -18.48 30.72
N GLY A 3 74.73 -17.80 30.78
CA GLY A 3 74.48 -16.37 30.60
C GLY A 3 73.15 -15.88 31.15
N GLU A 4 73.12 -14.55 31.31
CA GLU A 4 71.94 -13.71 31.39
C GLU A 4 71.05 -13.92 30.16
N GLU A 5 69.73 -13.93 30.36
CA GLU A 5 68.82 -13.17 29.51
C GLU A 5 67.79 -12.48 30.41
N THR A 6 68.08 -11.22 30.74
CA THR A 6 67.05 -10.25 31.11
C THR A 6 66.17 -10.02 29.89
N ALA A 7 64.96 -10.58 29.90
CA ALA A 7 63.90 -10.05 29.05
C ALA A 7 63.46 -8.71 29.65
N THR A 8 64.07 -7.62 29.19
CA THR A 8 63.62 -6.27 29.49
C THR A 8 62.27 -6.08 28.80
N GLN A 9 61.18 -6.23 29.54
CA GLN A 9 59.87 -5.79 29.06
C GLN A 9 59.86 -4.27 29.04
N VAL A 10 60.21 -3.68 27.90
CA VAL A 10 60.04 -2.25 27.66
C VAL A 10 58.59 -2.02 27.30
N GLY A 11 57.80 -1.68 28.31
CA GLY A 11 56.41 -1.22 28.19
C GLY A 11 55.89 -0.93 29.58
N THR A 12 55.66 0.35 29.90
CA THR A 12 55.08 0.74 31.19
C THR A 12 53.75 0.01 31.38
N THR A 13 53.46 -0.44 32.60
CA THR A 13 52.22 -1.14 32.98
C THR A 13 50.93 -0.39 32.61
N LEU A 14 51.01 0.91 32.34
CA LEU A 14 49.94 1.71 31.74
C LEU A 14 49.54 1.24 30.32
N SER A 15 50.49 0.78 29.51
CA SER A 15 50.28 0.40 28.10
C SER A 15 49.38 -0.82 27.91
N ALA A 16 49.54 -1.83 28.77
CA ALA A 16 48.70 -3.02 28.72
C ALA A 16 47.31 -2.76 29.30
N GLN A 17 47.18 -1.90 30.32
CA GLN A 17 45.92 -1.66 31.01
C GLN A 17 44.95 -0.81 30.17
N VAL A 18 45.42 0.28 29.56
CA VAL A 18 44.62 1.10 28.63
C VAL A 18 44.15 0.27 27.44
N MET A 19 45.03 -0.58 26.90
CA MET A 19 44.69 -1.46 25.79
C MET A 19 43.73 -2.57 26.20
N ASN A 20 43.85 -3.09 27.43
CA ASN A 20 42.89 -4.05 28.00
C ASN A 20 41.52 -3.41 28.23
N ASP A 21 41.47 -2.17 28.70
CA ASP A 21 40.20 -1.47 28.99
C ASP A 21 39.48 -1.08 27.69
N LEU A 22 40.22 -0.73 26.63
CA LEU A 22 39.70 -0.59 25.26
C LEU A 22 39.25 -1.95 24.65
N GLN A 23 39.93 -3.06 24.97
CA GLN A 23 39.61 -4.40 24.46
C GLN A 23 38.51 -5.12 25.26
N LYS A 24 38.28 -4.78 26.53
CA LYS A 24 37.30 -5.43 27.43
C LYS A 24 35.85 -5.00 27.21
N GLY A 25 35.54 -4.19 26.20
CA GLY A 25 34.18 -4.02 25.72
C GLY A 25 33.27 -3.10 26.55
N LEU A 26 33.82 -2.26 27.43
CA LEU A 26 33.11 -1.05 27.87
C LEU A 26 33.30 0.01 26.78
N VAL A 27 32.50 -0.09 25.72
CA VAL A 27 32.40 0.99 24.73
C VAL A 27 31.75 2.18 25.46
N HIS A 28 32.58 3.00 26.11
CA HIS A 28 32.15 4.25 26.71
C HIS A 28 31.75 5.19 25.56
N THR A 29 30.52 5.71 25.60
CA THR A 29 30.09 6.72 24.64
C THR A 29 30.91 7.98 24.85
N LEU A 30 31.58 8.45 23.81
CA LEU A 30 32.31 9.72 23.82
C LEU A 30 31.38 10.83 23.34
N ASP A 31 31.09 11.81 24.18
CA ASP A 31 30.37 13.01 23.75
C ASP A 31 31.26 13.84 22.83
N THR A 32 30.69 14.32 21.72
CA THR A 32 31.40 15.20 20.79
C THR A 32 31.19 16.66 21.14
N ILE A 33 32.12 17.50 20.69
CA ILE A 33 31.92 18.95 20.59
C ILE A 33 32.02 19.33 19.12
N ARG A 34 30.91 19.81 18.53
CA ARG A 34 30.87 20.22 17.14
C ARG A 34 31.44 21.63 16.97
N THR A 35 32.37 21.76 16.03
CA THR A 35 32.84 23.04 15.50
C THR A 35 32.57 23.11 14.01
N VAL A 36 32.38 24.33 13.50
CA VAL A 36 32.10 24.57 12.08
C VAL A 36 33.31 25.24 11.45
N GLY A 37 33.92 24.54 10.49
CA GLY A 37 34.95 25.11 9.62
C GLY A 37 34.36 25.70 8.34
N THR A 38 35.21 26.13 7.42
CA THR A 38 34.77 26.56 6.09
C THR A 38 34.17 25.38 5.32
N ASN A 39 32.84 25.32 5.21
CA ASN A 39 32.06 24.27 4.53
C ASN A 39 32.25 22.85 5.10
N LYS A 40 32.67 22.70 6.36
CA LYS A 40 32.85 21.40 6.99
C LYS A 40 32.39 21.38 8.44
N ASP A 41 31.97 20.21 8.89
CA ASP A 41 31.68 19.90 10.29
C ASP A 41 32.83 19.11 10.90
N ILE A 42 33.28 19.52 12.09
CA ILE A 42 34.29 18.79 12.86
C ILE A 42 33.68 18.43 14.21
N TYR A 43 33.61 17.13 14.49
CA TYR A 43 33.20 16.59 15.78
C TYR A 43 34.45 16.20 16.56
N GLU A 44 34.75 16.93 17.63
CA GLU A 44 35.93 16.67 18.46
C GLU A 44 35.57 15.76 19.63
N VAL A 45 36.42 14.75 19.89
CA VAL A 45 36.28 13.83 21.02
C VAL A 45 37.59 13.77 21.81
N ALA A 46 37.47 13.73 23.14
CA ALA A 46 38.60 13.52 24.03
C ALA A 46 38.69 12.03 24.41
N LEU A 47 39.81 11.39 24.08
CA LEU A 47 40.11 10.01 24.46
C LEU A 47 41.49 9.95 25.10
N THR A 48 41.53 9.63 26.39
CA THR A 48 42.80 9.55 27.15
C THR A 48 43.76 8.53 26.55
N GLY A 49 45.03 8.90 26.40
CA GLY A 49 46.09 8.05 25.85
C GLY A 49 46.20 8.04 24.33
N ILE A 50 45.23 8.60 23.58
CA ILE A 50 45.27 8.54 22.11
C ILE A 50 46.44 9.32 21.49
N GLU A 51 46.92 10.37 22.16
CA GLU A 51 48.10 11.14 21.74
C GLU A 51 49.40 10.33 21.89
N GLU A 52 49.42 9.35 22.80
CA GLU A 52 50.58 8.49 23.06
C GLU A 52 50.56 7.23 22.19
N PHE A 53 49.38 6.61 22.02
CA PHE A 53 49.22 5.35 21.30
C PHE A 53 48.93 5.53 19.80
N GLY A 54 48.46 6.71 19.39
CA GLY A 54 48.03 6.97 18.03
C GLY A 54 46.74 6.23 17.64
N VAL A 55 46.24 6.56 16.45
CA VAL A 55 45.05 5.93 15.87
C VAL A 55 45.47 4.74 15.01
N PHE A 56 44.81 3.59 15.17
CA PHE A 56 45.16 2.34 14.48
C PHE A 56 43.97 1.72 13.74
N ASP A 57 44.25 1.00 12.64
CA ASP A 57 43.24 0.29 11.87
C ASP A 57 42.48 -0.73 12.74
N GLY A 58 41.15 -0.65 12.71
CA GLY A 58 40.27 -1.46 13.55
C GLY A 58 39.87 -0.80 14.86
N LEU A 59 40.35 0.40 15.19
CA LEU A 59 39.83 1.20 16.30
C LEU A 59 38.32 1.45 16.10
N LYS A 60 37.52 1.18 17.13
CA LYS A 60 36.08 1.45 17.11
C LYS A 60 35.71 2.43 18.21
N LEU A 61 34.92 3.44 17.88
CA LEU A 61 34.47 4.47 18.81
C LEU A 61 32.96 4.63 18.70
N LEU A 62 32.25 4.55 19.83
CA LEU A 62 30.86 4.99 19.91
C LEU A 62 30.86 6.44 20.34
N ILE A 63 30.38 7.32 19.48
CA ILE A 63 30.32 8.76 19.74
C ILE A 63 28.87 9.21 19.87
N ARG A 64 28.58 10.16 20.76
CA ARG A 64 27.30 10.86 20.80
C ARG A 64 27.47 12.24 20.19
N ILE A 65 26.70 12.48 19.14
CA ILE A 65 26.71 13.73 18.37
C ILE A 65 25.96 14.81 19.14
N ASP A 66 26.55 16.00 19.30
CA ASP A 66 26.00 17.17 20.01
C ASP A 66 25.29 18.18 19.10
N GLY A 67 25.23 17.92 17.79
CA GLY A 67 24.51 18.74 16.83
C GLY A 67 24.47 18.13 15.43
N GLU A 68 23.37 18.35 14.72
CA GLU A 68 23.18 17.79 13.38
C GLU A 68 24.20 18.32 12.36
N ASN A 69 24.77 17.44 11.52
CA ASN A 69 25.72 17.85 10.49
C ASN A 69 25.02 18.71 9.42
N GLN A 70 25.63 19.84 9.08
CA GLN A 70 25.13 20.81 8.11
C GLN A 70 25.82 20.71 6.75
N PHE A 71 26.95 20.00 6.68
CA PHE A 71 27.77 19.80 5.49
C PHE A 71 28.03 18.31 5.21
N GLU A 72 28.53 18.03 4.01
CA GLU A 72 28.94 16.66 3.59
C GLU A 72 30.38 16.34 3.95
N ASP A 73 31.22 17.38 4.06
CA ASP A 73 32.56 17.30 4.60
C ASP A 73 32.50 17.24 6.12
N VAL A 74 32.47 16.02 6.65
CA VAL A 74 32.34 15.74 8.07
C VAL A 74 33.58 15.00 8.59
N PHE A 75 34.18 15.51 9.67
CA PHE A 75 35.41 14.99 10.25
C PHE A 75 35.24 14.65 11.73
N LEU A 76 35.94 13.60 12.18
CA LEU A 76 36.21 13.35 13.60
C LEU A 76 37.58 13.93 13.93
N LYS A 77 37.66 14.78 14.96
CA LYS A 77 38.94 15.24 15.51
C LYS A 77 39.28 14.43 16.75
N LEU A 78 40.42 13.75 16.71
CA LEU A 78 40.89 12.81 17.75
C LEU A 78 42.42 12.92 17.88
N GLY A 79 42.91 13.18 19.09
CA GLY A 79 44.35 13.35 19.34
C GLY A 79 44.98 14.50 18.54
N GLY A 80 44.22 15.58 18.33
CA GLY A 80 44.67 16.76 17.57
C GLY A 80 44.60 16.63 16.04
N ALA A 81 44.39 15.44 15.49
CA ALA A 81 44.26 15.21 14.04
C ALA A 81 42.79 15.10 13.61
N GLU A 82 42.50 15.54 12.37
CA GLU A 82 41.17 15.42 11.75
C GLU A 82 41.14 14.22 10.79
N TYR A 83 40.11 13.39 10.93
CA TYR A 83 39.89 12.21 10.12
C TYR A 83 38.53 12.29 9.45
N GLN A 84 38.47 12.12 8.14
CA GLN A 84 37.21 12.13 7.40
C GLN A 84 36.29 11.02 7.90
N ILE A 85 35.01 11.33 8.08
CA ILE A 85 33.96 10.35 8.31
C ILE A 85 33.29 10.04 6.97
N TYR A 86 33.16 8.75 6.67
CA TYR A 86 32.45 8.23 5.51
C TYR A 86 31.25 7.38 5.95
N GLN A 87 30.29 7.23 5.04
CA GLN A 87 29.22 6.25 5.11
C GLN A 87 29.42 5.18 4.04
N LEU A 88 28.88 4.00 4.27
CA LEU A 88 28.83 2.96 3.26
C LEU A 88 27.53 3.11 2.46
N LYS A 89 27.63 3.31 1.15
CA LYS A 89 26.50 3.36 0.21
C LYS A 89 26.78 2.43 -0.96
N ASN A 90 25.87 1.49 -1.22
CA ASN A 90 26.00 0.51 -2.31
C ASN A 90 27.37 -0.21 -2.31
N ASN A 91 27.87 -0.59 -1.13
CA ASN A 91 29.18 -1.20 -0.91
C ASN A 91 30.40 -0.33 -1.28
N MET A 92 30.21 0.97 -1.47
CA MET A 92 31.29 1.95 -1.68
C MET A 92 31.32 2.96 -0.53
N LEU A 93 32.51 3.46 -0.20
CA LEU A 93 32.67 4.55 0.75
C LEU A 93 32.29 5.86 0.07
N ASP A 94 31.38 6.59 0.69
CA ASP A 94 30.86 7.87 0.22
C ASP A 94 30.86 8.89 1.37
N LYS A 95 30.87 10.18 1.03
CA LYS A 95 30.77 11.24 2.04
C LYS A 95 29.44 11.17 2.76
N ILE A 96 29.40 11.69 3.99
CA ILE A 96 28.17 11.79 4.78
C ILE A 96 27.23 12.76 4.09
N ASP A 97 25.95 12.41 3.96
CA ASP A 97 24.98 13.38 3.45
C ASP A 97 24.64 14.39 4.56
N LYS A 98 24.28 15.60 4.15
CA LYS A 98 23.76 16.62 5.07
C LYS A 98 22.60 16.06 5.91
N GLY A 99 22.72 16.20 7.23
CA GLY A 99 21.68 15.84 8.20
C GLY A 99 21.60 14.35 8.58
N ILE A 100 22.55 13.51 8.18
CA ILE A 100 22.60 12.08 8.58
C ILE A 100 22.97 11.91 10.05
N LEU A 101 23.95 12.67 10.54
CA LEU A 101 24.31 12.71 11.96
C LEU A 101 23.33 13.62 12.68
N LYS A 102 22.54 13.07 13.61
CA LYS A 102 21.46 13.77 14.31
C LYS A 102 21.91 14.15 15.72
N ASP A 103 21.39 15.28 16.20
CA ASP A 103 21.61 15.74 17.58
C ASP A 103 21.24 14.66 18.61
N LYS A 104 22.10 14.48 19.61
CA LYS A 104 22.01 13.54 20.73
C LYS A 104 21.90 12.07 20.33
N LYS A 105 22.27 11.71 19.10
CA LYS A 105 22.31 10.32 18.64
C LYS A 105 23.71 9.74 18.71
N GLU A 106 23.76 8.44 18.94
CA GLU A 106 25.00 7.68 19.07
C GLU A 106 25.33 6.99 17.74
N TYR A 107 26.60 7.01 17.36
CA TYR A 107 27.10 6.45 16.11
C TYR A 107 28.39 5.67 16.37
N LEU A 108 28.45 4.44 15.86
CA LEU A 108 29.65 3.62 15.94
C LEU A 108 30.53 3.88 14.73
N LEU A 109 31.72 4.41 14.95
CA LEU A 109 32.73 4.66 13.93
C LEU A 109 33.80 3.58 13.96
N ASN A 110 34.19 3.05 12.80
CA ASN A 110 35.36 2.18 12.64
C ASN A 110 36.47 2.93 11.91
N PHE A 111 37.66 2.97 12.48
CA PHE A 111 38.82 3.48 11.79
C PHE A 111 39.39 2.44 10.82
N LYS A 112 39.60 2.84 9.57
CA LYS A 112 40.25 2.04 8.54
C LYS A 112 40.83 2.94 7.46
N ASN A 113 42.07 2.68 7.03
CA ASN A 113 42.70 3.39 5.91
C ASN A 113 42.72 4.92 6.11
N ASN A 114 43.13 5.38 7.29
CA ASN A 114 43.23 6.81 7.63
C ASN A 114 41.89 7.58 7.60
N SER A 115 40.77 6.89 7.83
CA SER A 115 39.44 7.51 7.89
C SER A 115 38.52 6.74 8.83
N PHE A 116 37.46 7.38 9.30
CA PHE A 116 36.39 6.70 10.03
C PHE A 116 35.24 6.36 9.09
N VAL A 117 34.67 5.19 9.28
CA VAL A 117 33.48 4.72 8.54
C VAL A 117 32.37 4.48 9.56
N LEU A 118 31.20 5.07 9.32
CA LEU A 118 29.99 4.74 10.06
C LEU A 118 29.70 3.24 9.90
N SER A 119 29.68 2.53 11.03
CA SER A 119 29.25 1.13 11.08
C SER A 119 27.76 1.10 10.82
N ASP A 120 27.36 0.74 9.60
CA ASP A 120 25.99 0.64 9.10
C ASP A 120 24.94 1.24 10.04
N SER A 121 24.93 2.58 10.13
CA SER A 121 23.77 3.32 10.61
C SER A 121 22.71 3.30 9.50
N THR A 122 22.42 2.12 8.95
CA THR A 122 21.17 1.96 8.23
C THR A 122 20.13 2.11 9.32
N LEU A 123 19.49 3.27 9.42
CA LEU A 123 18.35 3.42 10.31
C LEU A 123 17.31 2.40 9.82
N TYR A 124 17.22 1.28 10.52
CA TYR A 124 16.21 0.26 10.31
C TYR A 124 15.04 0.65 11.20
N GLY A 125 13.99 1.28 10.65
CA GLY A 125 12.85 1.73 11.45
C GLY A 125 11.59 1.94 10.64
N SER A 126 10.48 2.19 11.30
CA SER A 126 9.19 2.55 10.68
C SER A 126 8.97 4.07 10.60
N GLN A 127 10.00 4.85 10.93
CA GLN A 127 9.96 6.31 10.94
C GLN A 127 10.32 6.87 9.56
N LYS A 128 9.75 8.02 9.23
CA LYS A 128 9.97 8.73 7.97
C LYS A 128 11.47 8.94 7.71
N GLY A 129 11.97 8.49 6.56
CA GLY A 129 13.37 8.68 6.13
C GLY A 129 14.33 7.56 6.55
N THR A 130 13.81 6.36 6.83
CA THR A 130 14.60 5.18 7.19
C THR A 130 14.55 4.11 6.08
N ALA A 131 15.59 3.29 5.93
CA ALA A 131 15.75 2.39 4.79
C ALA A 131 14.66 1.30 4.68
N LEU A 132 13.93 1.04 5.76
CA LEU A 132 12.86 0.03 5.80
C LEU A 132 11.50 0.54 5.32
N GLU A 133 11.33 1.85 5.08
CA GLU A 133 10.04 2.44 4.69
C GLU A 133 9.61 1.99 3.27
N GLY A 134 10.57 1.65 2.40
CA GLY A 134 10.33 1.21 1.01
C GLY A 134 10.57 -0.27 0.73
N ASN A 135 11.69 -0.83 1.21
CA ASN A 135 12.10 -2.20 0.84
C ASN A 135 11.19 -3.29 1.44
N ARG A 136 10.83 -3.18 2.73
CA ARG A 136 9.90 -4.14 3.35
C ARG A 136 8.48 -3.99 2.81
N LEU A 137 8.08 -2.75 2.46
CA LEU A 137 6.77 -2.53 1.84
C LEU A 137 6.73 -3.11 0.43
N ALA A 138 7.81 -2.95 -0.35
CA ALA A 138 7.96 -3.56 -1.67
C ALA A 138 7.94 -5.09 -1.60
N GLU A 139 8.60 -5.69 -0.60
CA GLU A 139 8.57 -7.13 -0.33
C GLU A 139 7.16 -7.63 0.02
N ILE A 140 6.44 -6.92 0.92
CA ILE A 140 5.08 -7.30 1.34
C ILE A 140 4.08 -7.15 0.18
N LEU A 141 4.23 -6.12 -0.66
CA LEU A 141 3.35 -5.87 -1.81
C LEU A 141 3.71 -6.70 -3.04
N GLY A 142 4.94 -7.23 -3.12
CA GLY A 142 5.48 -7.90 -4.31
C GLY A 142 5.74 -6.95 -5.49
N LEU A 143 5.88 -5.65 -5.23
CA LEU A 143 6.04 -4.58 -6.24
C LEU A 143 7.20 -3.66 -5.85
N GLN A 144 7.96 -3.17 -6.81
CA GLN A 144 9.03 -2.20 -6.55
C GLN A 144 8.48 -0.78 -6.38
N PHE A 145 9.01 0.00 -5.44
CA PHE A 145 8.62 1.41 -5.28
C PHE A 145 9.17 2.27 -6.42
N GLY A 146 8.31 3.11 -7.01
CA GLY A 146 8.62 3.97 -8.14
C GLY A 146 8.70 5.47 -7.83
N GLY A 147 8.38 5.90 -6.61
CA GLY A 147 8.32 7.32 -6.21
C GLY A 147 6.90 7.86 -6.03
N ASN A 148 6.70 9.18 -6.12
CA ASN A 148 5.37 9.77 -6.02
C ASN A 148 4.70 9.89 -7.39
N ILE A 149 3.36 9.85 -7.42
CA ILE A 149 2.59 10.10 -8.65
C ILE A 149 2.84 11.52 -9.15
N GLN A 150 2.85 12.51 -8.25
CA GLN A 150 2.94 13.93 -8.59
C GLN A 150 4.32 14.37 -9.12
N ASP A 151 5.35 13.53 -8.98
CA ASP A 151 6.68 13.83 -9.52
C ASP A 151 6.63 13.74 -11.05
N ILE A 152 7.20 14.72 -11.75
CA ILE A 152 7.28 14.71 -13.22
C ILE A 152 8.19 13.56 -13.66
N GLY A 153 7.76 12.79 -14.66
CA GLY A 153 8.55 11.73 -15.27
C GLY A 153 7.79 10.42 -15.45
N ASN A 154 8.49 9.43 -15.98
CA ASN A 154 7.91 8.15 -16.36
C ASN A 154 7.45 7.32 -15.15
N LYS A 155 6.32 6.66 -15.32
CA LYS A 155 5.67 5.76 -14.38
C LYS A 155 5.64 4.38 -15.03
N THR A 156 6.42 3.45 -14.51
CA THR A 156 6.63 2.13 -15.10
C THR A 156 5.61 1.14 -14.58
N LYS A 157 5.01 0.38 -15.50
CA LYS A 157 4.09 -0.70 -15.19
C LYS A 157 4.72 -1.71 -14.23
N GLY A 158 3.94 -2.18 -13.25
CA GLY A 158 4.39 -3.13 -12.23
C GLY A 158 5.17 -2.52 -11.08
N LYS A 159 5.35 -1.19 -11.06
CA LYS A 159 5.82 -0.45 -9.88
C LYS A 159 4.65 0.16 -9.13
N PHE A 160 4.83 0.40 -7.84
CA PHE A 160 3.87 1.14 -7.04
C PHE A 160 4.37 2.56 -6.73
N TYR A 161 3.43 3.48 -6.65
CA TYR A 161 3.66 4.91 -6.47
C TYR A 161 2.78 5.44 -5.35
N TYR A 162 3.28 6.45 -4.63
CA TYR A 162 2.53 7.13 -3.59
C TYR A 162 1.81 8.35 -4.16
N ASP A 163 0.51 8.46 -3.93
CA ASP A 163 -0.26 9.67 -4.21
C ASP A 163 -0.19 10.60 -2.99
N ASN A 164 0.51 11.72 -3.13
CA ASN A 164 0.68 12.65 -2.02
C ASN A 164 -0.57 13.51 -1.75
N VAL A 165 -1.58 13.49 -2.62
CA VAL A 165 -2.87 14.19 -2.43
C VAL A 165 -3.83 13.27 -1.68
N MET A 166 -4.10 12.07 -2.21
CA MET A 166 -5.02 11.12 -1.59
C MET A 166 -4.41 10.29 -0.46
N LYS A 167 -3.08 10.32 -0.30
CA LYS A 167 -2.34 9.54 0.71
C LYS A 167 -2.50 8.03 0.55
N PHE A 168 -2.68 7.55 -0.68
CA PHE A 168 -2.80 6.13 -1.03
C PHE A 168 -1.63 5.67 -1.90
N TYR A 169 -1.40 4.36 -1.90
CA TYR A 169 -0.50 3.68 -2.82
C TYR A 169 -1.27 3.13 -4.01
N TYR A 170 -0.67 3.28 -5.19
CA TYR A 170 -1.20 2.84 -6.46
C TYR A 170 -0.16 2.02 -7.21
N GLU A 171 -0.58 0.89 -7.75
CA GLU A 171 0.20 0.17 -8.76
C GLU A 171 -0.01 0.84 -10.12
N CYS A 172 1.07 1.10 -10.85
CA CYS A 172 1.01 1.47 -12.25
C CYS A 172 0.72 0.21 -13.09
N ILE A 173 -0.40 0.19 -13.81
CA ILE A 173 -0.84 -0.96 -14.62
C ILE A 173 -0.50 -0.82 -16.11
N GLU A 174 -0.08 0.37 -16.54
CA GLU A 174 0.35 0.68 -17.90
C GLU A 174 1.34 1.86 -17.87
N ASP A 175 2.44 1.76 -18.64
CA ASP A 175 3.46 2.81 -18.72
C ASP A 175 2.83 4.16 -19.09
N ASN A 176 3.19 5.21 -18.35
CA ASN A 176 2.68 6.56 -18.58
C ASN A 176 3.61 7.62 -17.94
N SER A 177 3.23 8.89 -18.00
CA SER A 177 3.94 10.00 -17.35
C SER A 177 2.98 10.96 -16.64
N LEU A 178 1.80 10.47 -16.24
CA LEU A 178 0.78 11.29 -15.59
C LEU A 178 1.22 11.65 -14.16
N THR A 179 0.87 12.86 -13.75
CA THR A 179 1.11 13.38 -12.39
C THR A 179 -0.12 13.27 -11.50
N TYR A 180 -1.11 12.47 -11.92
CA TYR A 180 -2.36 12.20 -11.21
C TYR A 180 -2.81 10.74 -11.42
N ASN A 181 -3.70 10.26 -10.55
CA ASN A 181 -4.11 8.86 -10.43
C ASN A 181 -5.24 8.44 -11.40
N ASP A 182 -4.98 8.48 -12.70
CA ASP A 182 -5.96 7.99 -13.68
C ASP A 182 -6.29 6.49 -13.53
N SER A 183 -7.58 6.14 -13.46
CA SER A 183 -8.05 4.77 -13.21
C SER A 183 -7.71 3.76 -14.33
N GLY A 184 -7.40 4.23 -15.53
CA GLY A 184 -6.91 3.40 -16.64
C GLY A 184 -5.41 3.12 -16.57
N LYS A 185 -4.65 3.93 -15.82
CA LYS A 185 -3.19 3.82 -15.69
C LYS A 185 -2.73 3.34 -14.32
N PHE A 186 -3.56 3.54 -13.29
CA PHE A 186 -3.25 3.23 -11.90
C PHE A 186 -4.36 2.43 -11.22
N ARG A 187 -3.96 1.51 -10.35
CA ARG A 187 -4.84 0.71 -9.50
C ARG A 187 -4.51 0.95 -8.04
N ALA A 188 -5.46 1.48 -7.26
CA ALA A 188 -5.29 1.64 -5.82
C ALA A 188 -5.07 0.28 -5.14
N ILE A 189 -4.04 0.19 -4.30
CA ILE A 189 -3.64 -1.02 -3.58
C ILE A 189 -3.59 -0.83 -2.04
N SER A 190 -3.91 0.37 -1.54
CA SER A 190 -3.99 0.60 -0.10
C SER A 190 -5.20 -0.06 0.56
N ASN A 191 -5.09 -0.35 1.86
CA ASN A 191 -6.15 -1.01 2.63
C ASN A 191 -7.47 -0.25 2.61
N LYS A 192 -7.47 1.08 2.75
CA LYS A 192 -8.72 1.86 2.73
C LYS A 192 -9.52 1.68 1.42
N PRO A 193 -8.97 1.97 0.23
CA PRO A 193 -9.71 1.78 -1.02
C PRO A 193 -10.04 0.30 -1.30
N ILE A 194 -9.30 -0.66 -0.73
CA ILE A 194 -9.67 -2.09 -0.77
C ILE A 194 -10.87 -2.36 0.15
N SER A 195 -10.85 -1.87 1.40
CA SER A 195 -11.95 -2.01 2.36
C SER A 195 -13.24 -1.41 1.79
N ASP A 196 -13.17 -0.20 1.24
CA ASP A 196 -14.32 0.45 0.62
C ASP A 196 -14.90 -0.40 -0.54
N LYS A 197 -14.06 -1.11 -1.32
CA LYS A 197 -14.52 -2.06 -2.35
C LYS A 197 -15.15 -3.32 -1.75
N VAL A 198 -14.58 -3.87 -0.69
CA VAL A 198 -15.09 -5.07 0.00
C VAL A 198 -16.45 -4.79 0.65
N GLU A 199 -16.57 -3.67 1.35
CA GLU A 199 -17.84 -3.21 1.94
C GLU A 199 -18.90 -3.04 0.85
N ASN A 200 -18.54 -2.46 -0.30
CA ASN A 200 -19.48 -2.34 -1.41
C ASN A 200 -19.88 -3.69 -2.02
N LEU A 201 -19.04 -4.73 -1.98
CA LEU A 201 -19.37 -6.06 -2.48
C LEU A 201 -20.41 -6.78 -1.62
N SER A 202 -20.36 -6.59 -0.30
CA SER A 202 -21.29 -7.20 0.66
C SER A 202 -22.49 -6.31 1.00
N LYS A 203 -22.49 -5.04 0.56
CA LYS A 203 -23.58 -4.10 0.83
C LYS A 203 -24.90 -4.59 0.25
N VAL A 204 -25.88 -4.79 1.13
CA VAL A 204 -27.26 -5.14 0.78
C VAL A 204 -28.09 -3.85 0.69
N GLN A 205 -28.79 -3.68 -0.42
CA GLN A 205 -29.77 -2.62 -0.62
C GLN A 205 -31.07 -3.27 -1.09
N GLN A 206 -32.20 -2.82 -0.55
CA GLN A 206 -33.51 -3.34 -0.94
C GLN A 206 -34.45 -2.19 -1.24
N ALA A 207 -35.31 -2.39 -2.22
CA ALA A 207 -36.45 -1.52 -2.49
C ALA A 207 -37.67 -2.37 -2.83
N ARG A 208 -38.86 -1.84 -2.50
CA ARG A 208 -40.12 -2.45 -2.92
C ARG A 208 -40.25 -2.32 -4.44
N LEU A 209 -40.65 -3.40 -5.10
CA LEU A 209 -41.03 -3.36 -6.51
C LEU A 209 -42.55 -3.26 -6.60
N TYR A 210 -43.06 -2.14 -7.09
CA TYR A 210 -44.51 -1.96 -7.22
C TYR A 210 -45.01 -2.68 -8.47
N VAL A 211 -46.02 -3.53 -8.28
CA VAL A 211 -46.82 -4.03 -9.40
C VAL A 211 -47.64 -2.85 -9.93
N HIS A 212 -47.71 -2.67 -11.25
CA HIS A 212 -48.34 -1.51 -11.87
C HIS A 212 -49.80 -1.33 -11.41
N ALA A 213 -50.53 -2.43 -11.20
CA ALA A 213 -51.87 -2.42 -10.64
C ALA A 213 -51.95 -1.79 -9.22
N GLU A 214 -50.91 -1.89 -8.39
CA GLU A 214 -50.84 -1.19 -7.10
C GLU A 214 -50.68 0.32 -7.28
N ALA A 215 -49.83 0.73 -8.21
CA ALA A 215 -49.53 2.13 -8.47
C ALA A 215 -50.77 2.90 -8.97
N ILE A 216 -51.71 2.21 -9.62
CA ILE A 216 -53.00 2.77 -10.05
C ILE A 216 -54.17 2.47 -9.10
N GLY A 217 -53.91 1.87 -7.93
CA GLY A 217 -54.94 1.56 -6.93
C GLY A 217 -55.88 0.40 -7.27
N ALA A 218 -55.56 -0.41 -8.29
CA ALA A 218 -56.38 -1.52 -8.79
C ALA A 218 -56.09 -2.87 -8.11
N GLY A 219 -55.06 -2.98 -7.25
CA GLY A 219 -54.72 -4.21 -6.54
C GLY A 219 -53.68 -4.03 -5.44
N ARG A 220 -53.42 -5.09 -4.66
CA ARG A 220 -52.39 -5.12 -3.62
C ARG A 220 -51.63 -6.45 -3.63
N THR A 221 -50.33 -6.37 -3.43
CA THR A 221 -49.37 -7.47 -3.31
C THR A 221 -48.43 -7.19 -2.15
N THR A 222 -47.75 -8.20 -1.62
CA THR A 222 -46.97 -8.07 -0.37
C THR A 222 -45.52 -8.53 -0.47
N CYS A 223 -45.12 -9.18 -1.57
CA CYS A 223 -43.84 -9.93 -1.63
C CYS A 223 -42.85 -9.41 -2.69
N ASN A 224 -43.18 -8.32 -3.39
CA ASN A 224 -42.38 -7.82 -4.52
C ASN A 224 -41.21 -6.96 -4.06
N ILE A 225 -39.99 -7.44 -4.28
CA ILE A 225 -38.76 -6.72 -3.92
C ILE A 225 -37.74 -6.73 -5.05
N VAL A 226 -36.95 -5.66 -5.10
CA VAL A 226 -35.64 -5.67 -5.75
C VAL A 226 -34.57 -5.57 -4.67
N GLU A 227 -33.65 -6.52 -4.69
CA GLU A 227 -32.50 -6.56 -3.80
C GLU A 227 -31.23 -6.38 -4.63
N LYS A 228 -30.26 -5.65 -4.10
CA LYS A 228 -28.94 -5.49 -4.69
C LYS A 228 -27.89 -5.84 -3.67
N VAL A 229 -27.03 -6.79 -4.02
CA VAL A 229 -25.84 -7.16 -3.26
C VAL A 229 -24.62 -6.95 -4.15
N GLY A 230 -23.85 -5.90 -3.85
CA GLY A 230 -22.78 -5.44 -4.72
C GLY A 230 -23.25 -5.13 -6.14
N ASN A 231 -22.79 -5.94 -7.11
CA ASN A 231 -23.16 -5.81 -8.52
C ASN A 231 -24.26 -6.78 -8.96
N ILE A 232 -24.87 -7.54 -8.06
CA ILE A 232 -25.96 -8.44 -8.40
C ILE A 232 -27.27 -7.79 -7.98
N VAL A 233 -28.24 -7.72 -8.89
CA VAL A 233 -29.62 -7.34 -8.59
C VAL A 233 -30.49 -8.58 -8.69
N THR A 234 -31.24 -8.88 -7.64
CA THR A 234 -32.25 -9.92 -7.60
C THR A 234 -33.63 -9.28 -7.61
N ILE A 235 -34.45 -9.64 -8.59
CA ILE A 235 -35.85 -9.27 -8.65
C ILE A 235 -36.66 -10.48 -8.19
N ILE A 236 -37.49 -10.28 -7.17
CA ILE A 236 -38.50 -11.24 -6.73
C ILE A 236 -39.85 -10.62 -7.05
N PHE A 237 -40.58 -11.28 -7.94
CA PHE A 237 -41.88 -10.80 -8.39
C PHE A 237 -42.95 -11.87 -8.24
N ASP A 238 -44.04 -11.48 -7.62
CA ASP A 238 -45.29 -12.22 -7.48
C ASP A 238 -46.45 -11.22 -7.56
N SER A 239 -47.19 -11.25 -8.66
CA SER A 239 -48.32 -10.34 -8.86
C SER A 239 -49.55 -10.66 -8.02
N GLY A 240 -49.60 -11.81 -7.33
CA GLY A 240 -50.86 -12.34 -6.83
C GLY A 240 -51.88 -12.38 -7.97
N ASN A 241 -53.12 -11.96 -7.72
CA ASN A 241 -54.15 -11.77 -8.75
C ASN A 241 -54.24 -10.34 -9.30
N ALA A 242 -53.33 -9.43 -8.91
CA ALA A 242 -53.43 -8.00 -9.21
C ALA A 242 -53.29 -7.67 -10.72
N LEU A 243 -52.79 -8.62 -11.52
CA LEU A 243 -52.63 -8.50 -12.96
C LEU A 243 -53.63 -9.34 -13.75
N SER A 244 -54.76 -9.75 -13.16
CA SER A 244 -55.82 -10.41 -13.91
C SER A 244 -56.38 -9.48 -15.01
N GLY A 245 -56.62 -10.05 -16.20
CA GLY A 245 -57.13 -9.38 -17.39
C GLY A 245 -56.08 -8.67 -18.26
N ILE A 246 -54.80 -8.65 -17.88
CA ILE A 246 -53.77 -7.99 -18.71
C ILE A 246 -53.44 -8.83 -19.96
N ASN A 247 -53.00 -8.14 -21.01
CA ASN A 247 -52.67 -8.73 -22.31
C ASN A 247 -51.18 -8.60 -22.64
N ASP A 248 -50.75 -9.22 -23.73
CA ASP A 248 -49.40 -9.06 -24.25
C ASP A 248 -49.02 -7.57 -24.39
N GLY A 249 -47.82 -7.22 -23.93
CA GLY A 249 -47.26 -5.87 -24.03
C GLY A 249 -47.64 -4.91 -22.89
N THR A 250 -48.54 -5.30 -21.97
CA THR A 250 -48.91 -4.48 -20.82
C THR A 250 -47.72 -4.25 -19.88
N VAL A 251 -47.54 -3.00 -19.41
CA VAL A 251 -46.55 -2.66 -18.39
C VAL A 251 -47.00 -3.21 -17.03
N ILE A 252 -46.13 -3.94 -16.35
CA ILE A 252 -46.46 -4.65 -15.11
C ILE A 252 -45.66 -4.19 -13.89
N PHE A 253 -44.53 -3.51 -14.09
CA PHE A 253 -43.77 -2.83 -13.04
C PHE A 253 -42.77 -1.85 -13.63
N GLN A 254 -42.18 -1.02 -12.76
CA GLN A 254 -41.02 -0.18 -13.05
C GLN A 254 -39.93 -0.46 -12.01
N VAL A 255 -38.74 -0.88 -12.45
CA VAL A 255 -37.60 -1.08 -11.57
C VAL A 255 -37.13 0.28 -11.02
N PRO A 256 -36.96 0.42 -9.69
CA PRO A 256 -36.44 1.63 -9.06
C PRO A 256 -35.06 2.06 -9.56
N ASP A 257 -34.77 3.36 -9.49
CA ASP A 257 -33.45 3.90 -9.79
C ASP A 257 -32.37 3.24 -8.91
N GLY A 258 -31.21 2.96 -9.51
CA GLY A 258 -30.12 2.22 -8.87
C GLY A 258 -30.21 0.69 -8.97
N PHE A 259 -31.35 0.15 -9.41
CA PHE A 259 -31.59 -1.29 -9.63
C PHE A 259 -31.85 -1.66 -11.10
N LYS A 260 -32.03 -0.66 -11.98
CA LYS A 260 -32.33 -0.85 -13.41
C LYS A 260 -31.26 -1.69 -14.13
N PRO A 261 -31.64 -2.63 -15.01
CA PRO A 261 -30.68 -3.40 -15.79
C PRO A 261 -29.98 -2.51 -16.83
N LYS A 262 -28.77 -2.88 -17.24
CA LYS A 262 -28.04 -2.17 -18.32
C LYS A 262 -28.38 -2.67 -19.72
N THR A 263 -28.97 -3.85 -19.81
CA THR A 263 -29.33 -4.52 -21.06
C THR A 263 -30.76 -4.98 -20.98
N PHE A 264 -31.38 -5.17 -22.14
CA PHE A 264 -32.68 -5.83 -22.23
C PHE A 264 -32.60 -7.25 -21.62
N LEU A 265 -33.66 -7.65 -20.94
CA LEU A 265 -33.79 -8.98 -20.34
C LEU A 265 -35.12 -9.61 -20.79
N SER A 266 -35.06 -10.87 -21.23
CA SER A 266 -36.23 -11.72 -21.42
C SER A 266 -36.22 -12.78 -20.34
N VAL A 267 -37.25 -12.76 -19.49
CA VAL A 267 -37.32 -13.58 -18.27
C VAL A 267 -38.51 -14.52 -18.38
N ASN A 268 -38.30 -15.83 -18.28
CA ASN A 268 -39.42 -16.76 -18.19
C ASN A 268 -40.19 -16.49 -16.89
N ALA A 269 -41.51 -16.39 -17.01
CA ALA A 269 -42.39 -16.14 -15.89
C ALA A 269 -43.48 -17.21 -15.84
N SER A 270 -43.59 -17.82 -14.68
CA SER A 270 -44.58 -18.86 -14.44
C SER A 270 -45.94 -18.23 -14.19
N GLN A 271 -46.98 -18.95 -14.62
CA GLN A 271 -48.34 -18.66 -14.24
C GLN A 271 -48.95 -19.88 -13.52
N TYR A 272 -49.72 -19.63 -12.45
CA TYR A 272 -50.41 -20.70 -11.74
C TYR A 272 -51.50 -21.35 -12.61
N ASN A 273 -51.41 -22.66 -12.85
CA ASN A 273 -52.40 -23.49 -13.57
C ASN A 273 -52.76 -23.04 -15.01
N VAL A 274 -51.92 -22.24 -15.66
CA VAL A 274 -52.07 -21.84 -17.08
C VAL A 274 -50.70 -21.81 -17.77
N SER A 275 -50.68 -21.65 -19.10
CA SER A 275 -49.43 -21.60 -19.87
C SER A 275 -48.50 -20.49 -19.38
N ASN A 276 -47.21 -20.79 -19.27
CA ASN A 276 -46.19 -19.81 -18.91
C ASN A 276 -46.08 -18.70 -19.97
N GLY A 277 -45.50 -17.57 -19.57
CA GLY A 277 -45.10 -16.50 -20.49
C GLY A 277 -43.72 -15.97 -20.14
N ALA A 278 -43.45 -14.75 -20.58
CA ALA A 278 -42.20 -14.06 -20.30
C ALA A 278 -42.46 -12.64 -19.80
N VAL A 279 -41.46 -12.06 -19.16
CA VAL A 279 -41.40 -10.65 -18.81
C VAL A 279 -40.20 -10.05 -19.53
N TYR A 280 -40.46 -9.01 -20.30
CA TYR A 280 -39.42 -8.20 -20.94
C TYR A 280 -39.09 -7.02 -20.03
N ILE A 281 -37.81 -6.88 -19.67
CA ILE A 281 -37.33 -5.78 -18.83
C ILE A 281 -36.37 -4.94 -19.65
N GLU A 282 -36.77 -3.70 -19.92
CA GLU A 282 -35.99 -2.74 -20.69
C GLU A 282 -34.88 -2.10 -19.84
N PRO A 283 -33.79 -1.58 -20.44
CA PRO A 283 -32.74 -0.88 -19.71
C PRO A 283 -33.21 0.34 -18.90
N ASN A 284 -34.34 0.94 -19.28
CA ASN A 284 -34.96 2.02 -18.51
C ASN A 284 -35.73 1.51 -17.27
N GLY A 285 -35.79 0.19 -17.06
CA GLY A 285 -36.44 -0.48 -15.94
C GLY A 285 -37.91 -0.83 -16.15
N ILE A 286 -38.50 -0.55 -17.31
CA ILE A 286 -39.90 -0.92 -17.59
C ILE A 286 -40.00 -2.43 -17.79
N GLY A 287 -40.84 -3.09 -16.98
CA GLY A 287 -41.21 -4.49 -17.14
C GLY A 287 -42.53 -4.64 -17.90
N LYS A 288 -42.57 -5.45 -18.96
CA LYS A 288 -43.78 -5.75 -19.74
C LYS A 288 -44.08 -7.24 -19.75
N TRP A 289 -45.36 -7.59 -19.63
CA TRP A 289 -45.83 -8.95 -19.83
C TRP A 289 -45.74 -9.34 -21.30
N LYS A 290 -45.26 -10.55 -21.58
CA LYS A 290 -45.18 -11.15 -22.91
C LYS A 290 -45.75 -12.56 -22.88
N GLY A 291 -47.01 -12.68 -23.25
CA GLY A 291 -47.74 -13.94 -23.17
C GLY A 291 -49.22 -13.75 -23.42
N ALA A 292 -49.97 -14.85 -23.34
CA ALA A 292 -51.42 -14.82 -23.45
C ALA A 292 -52.06 -13.98 -22.33
N THR A 293 -53.34 -13.64 -22.50
CA THR A 293 -54.13 -12.92 -21.48
C THR A 293 -54.08 -13.64 -20.14
N VAL A 294 -53.83 -12.90 -19.07
CA VAL A 294 -53.77 -13.44 -17.70
C VAL A 294 -55.20 -13.53 -17.16
N ASN A 295 -55.73 -14.74 -16.96
CA ASN A 295 -57.17 -14.89 -16.63
C ASN A 295 -57.48 -15.02 -15.13
N SER A 296 -56.54 -15.50 -14.31
CA SER A 296 -56.70 -15.64 -12.85
C SER A 296 -55.41 -16.00 -12.10
N ALA A 297 -54.29 -16.05 -12.82
CA ALA A 297 -53.05 -16.63 -12.33
C ALA A 297 -52.05 -15.55 -11.88
N SER A 298 -51.23 -15.90 -10.89
CA SER A 298 -50.08 -15.09 -10.49
C SER A 298 -48.96 -15.20 -11.51
N ILE A 299 -48.45 -14.06 -11.97
CA ILE A 299 -47.18 -13.97 -12.67
C ILE A 299 -46.10 -14.02 -11.59
N ILE A 300 -45.31 -15.09 -11.61
CA ILE A 300 -44.24 -15.31 -10.64
C ILE A 300 -42.92 -15.49 -11.37
N PHE A 301 -41.91 -14.74 -10.96
CA PHE A 301 -40.54 -14.99 -11.39
C PHE A 301 -39.53 -14.55 -10.32
N ARG A 302 -38.37 -15.17 -10.38
CA ARG A 302 -37.17 -14.70 -9.68
C ARG A 302 -36.04 -14.63 -10.68
N LEU A 303 -35.31 -13.52 -10.69
CA LEU A 303 -34.17 -13.34 -11.57
C LEU A 303 -33.03 -12.68 -10.82
N ALA A 304 -31.82 -13.18 -10.98
CA ALA A 304 -30.59 -12.51 -10.57
C ALA A 304 -29.82 -12.02 -11.82
N ILE A 305 -29.41 -10.76 -11.82
CA ILE A 305 -28.69 -10.12 -12.94
C ILE A 305 -27.45 -9.37 -12.48
N LEU A 306 -26.46 -9.30 -13.37
CA LEU A 306 -25.27 -8.48 -13.16
C LEU A 306 -25.56 -7.02 -13.57
N PHE A 307 -25.56 -6.12 -12.58
CA PHE A 307 -25.81 -4.69 -12.74
C PHE A 307 -24.73 -3.97 -13.57
N ASN A 308 -23.51 -4.52 -13.62
CA ASN A 308 -22.38 -3.98 -14.37
C ASN A 308 -21.81 -5.01 -15.33
N LYS A 309 -21.56 -4.63 -16.60
CA LYS A 309 -20.71 -5.42 -17.50
C LYS A 309 -19.32 -5.51 -16.88
N VAL A 310 -18.98 -6.64 -16.29
CA VAL A 310 -17.58 -6.90 -15.94
C VAL A 310 -16.90 -7.32 -17.23
N ASN A 311 -16.25 -6.37 -17.92
CA ASN A 311 -15.49 -6.62 -19.15
C ASN A 311 -14.41 -7.71 -18.99
N LYS A 312 -14.09 -8.17 -17.77
CA LYS A 312 -13.14 -9.24 -17.48
C LYS A 312 -13.76 -10.63 -17.22
N ILE A 313 -15.07 -10.77 -16.99
CA ILE A 313 -15.67 -12.08 -16.63
C ILE A 313 -16.09 -12.91 -17.87
N ASN A 314 -16.17 -12.30 -19.05
CA ASN A 314 -16.56 -12.99 -20.29
C ASN A 314 -15.58 -14.06 -20.79
N LYS A 315 -14.39 -14.20 -20.20
CA LYS A 315 -13.41 -15.23 -20.64
C LYS A 315 -13.64 -16.61 -20.01
N TYR A 316 -14.43 -16.72 -18.95
CA TYR A 316 -14.60 -17.99 -18.21
C TYR A 316 -16.01 -18.60 -18.29
N PHE A 317 -17.05 -17.82 -18.60
CA PHE A 317 -18.43 -18.35 -18.68
C PHE A 317 -18.82 -18.93 -20.05
N SER A 318 -18.13 -18.59 -21.14
CA SER A 318 -18.44 -19.13 -22.48
C SER A 318 -18.11 -20.62 -22.64
N LYS A 319 -17.48 -21.26 -21.64
CA LYS A 319 -17.16 -22.70 -21.65
C LYS A 319 -18.22 -23.59 -20.99
N PHE A 320 -19.21 -23.03 -20.28
CA PHE A 320 -20.21 -23.83 -19.56
C PHE A 320 -21.60 -23.91 -20.24
N CYS A 321 -21.85 -23.13 -21.30
CA CYS A 321 -23.12 -23.13 -22.02
C CYS A 321 -22.98 -23.64 -23.47
N ILE A 322 -22.22 -24.72 -23.67
CA ILE A 322 -22.31 -25.59 -24.85
C ILE A 322 -22.02 -27.00 -24.34
N ASN A 323 -23.05 -27.67 -23.81
CA ASN A 323 -23.25 -29.14 -23.79
C ASN A 323 -24.34 -29.49 -22.76
N SER A 324 -25.58 -29.39 -23.22
CA SER A 324 -26.74 -30.14 -22.73
C SER A 324 -27.81 -30.06 -23.82
#